data_AF-A0A2N0VCR4-F1
#
_entry.id   AF-A0A2N0VCR4-F1
#
_cell.length_a   1.000
_cell.length_b   1.000
_cell.length_c   1.000
_cell.angle_alpha   90.00
_cell.angle_beta   90.00
_cell.angle_gamma   90.00
#
_symmetry.space_group_name_H-M   'P 1'
#
loop_
_entity.id
_entity.type
_entity.pdbx_description
1 polymer ?
#
loop_
_entity_poly.entity_id
_entity_poly.type
_entity_poly.pdbx_seq_one_letter_code
_entity_poly.pdbx_strand_id
1 'polypeptide(L)'
;MSKPITKTDFLAAVRAKEIILPAVVELQKIDSAALAGNSYTAKTISRAVSALQMHLKDADKLFAQVETNFQSAGGNELLGQVARRMSAITGEINLIWRTMELLRQAHDHKVNSLRNDGFTQAQIDQIEPDPQQQLADHAAAIKALQAEQEKLHAFVATAPAYELHHLAGTSFEGGLNQLEVA
;
A
#
# COMPACT_ATOMS: atom_id res chain seq x y z
N MET A 1 17.08 -15.16 -2.79
CA MET A 1 16.16 -14.01 -2.78
C MET A 1 15.23 -14.15 -3.97
N SER A 2 13.94 -14.43 -3.72
CA SER A 2 12.92 -14.40 -4.77
C SER A 2 12.56 -12.94 -5.05
N LYS A 3 12.37 -12.57 -6.33
CA LYS A 3 11.98 -11.22 -6.71
C LYS A 3 10.56 -10.93 -6.15
N PRO A 4 10.31 -9.78 -5.49
CA PRO A 4 8.97 -9.43 -5.05
C PRO A 4 8.03 -9.30 -6.25
N ILE A 5 6.85 -9.91 -6.13
CA ILE A 5 5.82 -9.91 -7.18
C ILE A 5 5.08 -8.58 -7.12
N THR A 6 5.01 -7.89 -8.25
CA THR A 6 4.31 -6.60 -8.37
C THR A 6 2.86 -6.78 -8.85
N LYS A 7 2.05 -5.74 -8.72
CA LYS A 7 0.72 -5.65 -9.33
C LYS A 7 0.78 -5.86 -10.83
N THR A 8 1.82 -5.36 -11.50
CA THR A 8 2.01 -5.57 -12.94
C THR A 8 2.21 -7.04 -13.27
N ASP A 9 3.01 -7.76 -12.49
CA ASP A 9 3.22 -9.19 -12.66
C ASP A 9 1.90 -9.98 -12.44
N PHE A 10 1.13 -9.60 -11.41
CA PHE A 10 -0.19 -10.20 -11.16
C PHE A 10 -1.16 -9.97 -12.32
N LEU A 11 -1.28 -8.73 -12.81
CA LEU A 11 -2.17 -8.40 -13.93
C LEU A 11 -1.73 -9.08 -15.24
N ALA A 12 -0.42 -9.24 -15.46
CA ALA A 12 0.09 -10.00 -16.59
C ALA A 12 -0.32 -11.48 -16.50
N ALA A 13 -0.25 -12.09 -15.31
CA ALA A 13 -0.70 -13.46 -15.08
C ALA A 13 -2.21 -13.63 -15.27
N VAL A 14 -3.03 -12.67 -14.80
CA VAL A 14 -4.49 -12.65 -15.07
C VAL A 14 -4.75 -12.63 -16.58
N ARG A 15 -4.15 -11.68 -17.30
CA ARG A 15 -4.31 -11.54 -18.74
C ARG A 15 -3.85 -12.78 -19.50
N ALA A 16 -2.77 -13.42 -19.05
CA ALA A 16 -2.30 -14.68 -19.63
C ALA A 16 -3.36 -15.78 -19.48
N LYS A 17 -4.00 -15.92 -18.32
CA LYS A 17 -5.08 -16.90 -18.13
C LYS A 17 -6.31 -16.59 -18.97
N GLU A 18 -6.71 -15.31 -19.06
CA GLU A 18 -7.84 -14.88 -19.88
C GLU A 18 -7.67 -15.22 -21.37
N ILE A 19 -6.45 -15.13 -21.89
CA ILE A 19 -6.14 -15.43 -23.30
C ILE A 19 -5.93 -16.93 -23.52
N ILE A 20 -5.17 -17.59 -22.63
CA ILE A 20 -4.70 -18.96 -22.84
C ILE A 20 -5.78 -19.99 -22.50
N LEU A 21 -6.59 -19.76 -21.46
CA LEU A 21 -7.57 -20.74 -21.01
C LEU A 21 -8.62 -21.05 -22.10
N PRO A 22 -9.22 -20.06 -22.79
CA PRO A 22 -10.12 -20.34 -23.92
C PRO A 22 -9.43 -21.11 -25.04
N ALA A 23 -8.17 -20.75 -25.38
CA ALA A 23 -7.42 -21.44 -26.43
C ALA A 23 -7.15 -22.91 -26.09
N VAL A 24 -6.83 -23.23 -24.83
CA VAL A 24 -6.69 -24.61 -24.37
C VAL A 24 -8.01 -25.37 -24.47
N VAL A 25 -9.11 -24.76 -24.02
CA VAL A 25 -10.45 -25.36 -24.09
C VAL A 25 -10.84 -25.68 -25.54
N GLU A 26 -10.63 -24.74 -26.47
CA GLU A 26 -10.95 -24.97 -27.88
C GLU A 26 -10.06 -26.04 -28.52
N LEU A 27 -8.76 -26.06 -28.24
CA LEU A 27 -7.86 -27.10 -28.74
C LEU A 27 -8.19 -28.49 -28.19
N GLN A 28 -8.69 -28.57 -26.95
CA GLN A 28 -9.12 -29.82 -26.33
C GLN A 28 -10.46 -30.35 -26.85
N LYS A 29 -11.31 -29.47 -27.40
CA LYS A 29 -12.59 -29.87 -28.04
C LYS A 29 -12.41 -30.49 -29.42
N ILE A 30 -11.23 -30.37 -30.04
CA ILE A 30 -10.96 -30.97 -31.34
C ILE A 30 -11.05 -32.50 -31.19
N ASP A 31 -12.09 -33.07 -31.77
CA ASP A 31 -12.42 -34.49 -31.65
C ASP A 31 -11.27 -35.38 -32.12
N SER A 32 -10.86 -36.31 -31.27
CA SER A 32 -9.92 -37.38 -31.59
C SER A 32 -10.32 -38.21 -32.82
N ALA A 33 -11.61 -38.35 -33.11
CA ALA A 33 -12.10 -39.02 -34.32
C ALA A 33 -11.80 -38.18 -35.59
N ALA A 34 -11.90 -36.85 -35.51
CA ALA A 34 -11.52 -35.95 -36.60
C ALA A 34 -10.00 -35.96 -36.86
N LEU A 35 -9.21 -36.36 -35.87
CA LEU A 35 -7.74 -36.45 -35.93
C LEU A 35 -7.22 -37.87 -36.20
N ALA A 36 -8.10 -38.89 -36.23
CA ALA A 36 -7.72 -40.31 -36.26
C ALA A 36 -6.89 -40.72 -37.50
N GLY A 37 -6.96 -39.96 -38.59
CA GLY A 37 -6.17 -40.17 -39.81
C GLY A 37 -4.86 -39.35 -39.89
N ASN A 38 -4.60 -38.44 -38.94
CA ASN A 38 -3.45 -37.54 -38.99
C ASN A 38 -2.74 -37.45 -37.63
N SER A 39 -1.93 -38.48 -37.34
CA SER A 39 -1.19 -38.60 -36.08
C SER A 39 -0.19 -37.44 -35.84
N TYR A 40 0.29 -36.80 -36.91
CA TYR A 40 1.17 -35.64 -36.82
C TYR A 40 0.43 -34.41 -36.27
N THR A 41 -0.77 -34.13 -36.80
CA THR A 41 -1.62 -33.03 -36.31
C THR A 41 -2.06 -33.27 -34.87
N ALA A 42 -2.45 -34.50 -34.52
CA ALA A 42 -2.81 -34.85 -33.14
C ALA A 42 -1.66 -34.60 -32.15
N LYS A 43 -0.43 -35.01 -32.50
CA LYS A 43 0.78 -34.75 -31.69
C LYS A 43 1.08 -33.25 -31.56
N THR A 44 0.86 -32.48 -32.63
CA THR A 44 1.12 -31.04 -32.65
C THR A 44 0.13 -30.30 -31.75
N ILE A 45 -1.16 -30.63 -31.82
CA ILE A 45 -2.20 -30.08 -30.94
C ILE A 45 -1.91 -30.43 -29.48
N SER A 46 -1.58 -31.70 -29.19
CA SER A 46 -1.24 -32.14 -27.83
C SER A 46 -0.05 -31.37 -27.26
N ARG A 47 1.03 -31.17 -28.04
CA ARG A 47 2.19 -30.37 -27.63
C ARG A 47 1.83 -28.90 -27.39
N ALA A 48 1.03 -28.30 -28.26
CA ALA A 48 0.56 -26.93 -28.09
C ALA A 48 -0.27 -26.77 -26.81
N VAL A 49 -1.21 -27.69 -26.55
CA VAL A 49 -2.00 -27.73 -25.32
C VAL A 49 -1.09 -27.86 -24.09
N SER A 50 -0.11 -28.78 -24.11
CA SER A 50 0.84 -28.93 -23.00
C SER A 50 1.66 -27.65 -22.76
N ALA A 51 2.13 -26.98 -23.82
CA ALA A 51 2.87 -25.72 -23.70
C ALA A 51 2.01 -24.60 -23.10
N LEU A 52 0.79 -24.44 -23.59
CA LEU A 52 -0.17 -23.46 -23.07
C LEU A 52 -0.54 -23.75 -21.61
N GLN A 53 -0.72 -25.02 -21.24
CA GLN A 53 -0.96 -25.44 -19.85
C GLN A 53 0.22 -25.13 -18.92
N MET A 54 1.47 -25.15 -19.39
CA MET A 54 2.61 -24.71 -18.57
C MET A 54 2.48 -23.24 -18.17
N HIS A 55 2.10 -22.36 -19.10
CA HIS A 55 1.89 -20.94 -18.80
C HIS A 55 0.74 -20.71 -17.81
N LEU A 56 -0.34 -21.49 -17.90
CA LEU A 56 -1.42 -21.45 -16.91
C LEU A 56 -0.92 -21.84 -15.51
N LYS A 57 -0.10 -22.89 -15.41
CA LYS A 57 0.51 -23.32 -14.14
C LYS A 57 1.46 -22.27 -13.57
N ASP A 58 2.21 -21.57 -14.40
CA ASP A 58 3.09 -20.50 -13.94
C ASP A 58 2.30 -19.30 -13.39
N ALA A 59 1.18 -18.95 -14.02
CA ALA A 59 0.24 -17.97 -13.48
C ALA A 59 -0.37 -18.41 -12.14
N ASP A 60 -0.74 -19.69 -12.00
CA ASP A 60 -1.26 -20.24 -10.74
C ASP A 60 -0.23 -20.20 -9.61
N LYS A 61 1.03 -20.53 -9.90
CA LYS A 61 2.13 -20.41 -8.93
C LYS A 61 2.31 -18.96 -8.49
N LEU A 62 2.23 -18.01 -9.41
CA LEU A 62 2.33 -16.58 -9.09
C LEU A 62 1.20 -16.16 -8.15
N PHE A 63 -0.05 -16.55 -8.42
CA PHE A 63 -1.17 -16.23 -7.54
C PHE A 63 -1.01 -16.86 -6.14
N ALA A 64 -0.58 -18.12 -6.07
CA ALA A 64 -0.32 -18.78 -4.80
C ALA A 64 0.82 -18.11 -4.02
N GLN A 65 1.86 -17.64 -4.71
CA GLN A 65 2.97 -16.92 -4.09
C GLN A 65 2.51 -15.56 -3.55
N VAL A 66 1.71 -14.79 -4.31
CA VAL A 66 1.14 -13.52 -3.85
C VAL A 66 0.30 -13.71 -2.60
N GLU A 67 -0.61 -14.69 -2.61
CA GLU A 67 -1.44 -15.00 -1.46
C GLU A 67 -0.59 -15.43 -0.26
N THR A 68 0.40 -16.30 -0.47
CA THR A 68 1.30 -16.76 0.60
C THR A 68 2.05 -15.59 1.23
N ASN A 69 2.67 -14.73 0.40
CA ASN A 69 3.40 -13.57 0.87
C ASN A 69 2.50 -12.62 1.68
N PHE A 70 1.27 -12.41 1.22
CA PHE A 70 0.29 -11.57 1.91
C PHE A 70 -0.16 -12.18 3.25
N GLN A 71 -0.47 -13.48 3.28
CA GLN A 71 -0.85 -14.18 4.51
C GLN A 71 0.29 -14.22 5.52
N SER A 72 1.53 -14.47 5.08
CA SER A 72 2.72 -14.41 5.93
C SER A 72 2.93 -13.02 6.54
N ALA A 73 2.44 -11.96 5.91
CA ALA A 73 2.50 -10.59 6.42
C ALA A 73 1.40 -10.24 7.44
N GLY A 74 0.50 -11.18 7.75
CA GLY A 74 -0.67 -10.95 8.60
C GLY A 74 -1.99 -10.83 7.83
N GLY A 75 -1.96 -10.95 6.49
CA GLY A 75 -3.14 -11.10 5.64
C GLY A 75 -4.23 -10.07 5.92
N ASN A 76 -5.46 -10.54 6.11
CA ASN A 76 -6.62 -9.67 6.36
C ASN A 76 -6.50 -8.85 7.66
N GLU A 77 -5.74 -9.33 8.65
CA GLU A 77 -5.50 -8.55 9.87
C GLU A 77 -4.69 -7.29 9.56
N LEU A 78 -3.64 -7.43 8.75
CA LEU A 78 -2.83 -6.30 8.28
C LEU A 78 -3.70 -5.27 7.55
N LEU A 79 -4.60 -5.71 6.65
CA LEU A 79 -5.55 -4.80 5.98
C LEU A 79 -6.46 -4.08 6.97
N GLY A 80 -6.97 -4.79 7.97
CA GLY A 80 -7.78 -4.19 9.03
C GLY A 80 -7.00 -3.15 9.85
N GLN A 81 -5.74 -3.42 10.16
CA GLN A 81 -4.86 -2.50 10.87
C GLN A 81 -4.54 -1.25 10.02
N VAL A 82 -4.20 -1.43 8.74
CA VAL A 82 -3.95 -0.33 7.79
C VAL A 82 -5.19 0.55 7.66
N ALA A 83 -6.38 -0.04 7.47
CA ALA A 83 -7.63 0.72 7.35
C ALA A 83 -7.94 1.54 8.62
N ARG A 84 -7.70 0.96 9.80
CA ARG A 84 -7.82 1.68 11.08
C ARG A 84 -6.83 2.84 11.16
N ARG A 85 -5.57 2.63 10.80
CA ARG A 85 -4.53 3.68 10.85
C ARG A 85 -4.84 4.81 9.88
N MET A 86 -5.24 4.51 8.64
CA MET A 86 -5.66 5.51 7.66
C MET A 86 -6.81 6.38 8.18
N SER A 87 -7.76 5.77 8.89
CA SER A 87 -8.89 6.50 9.49
C SER A 87 -8.47 7.36 10.68
N ALA A 88 -7.53 6.86 11.51
CA ALA A 88 -7.02 7.57 12.67
C ALA A 88 -6.19 8.81 12.30
N ILE A 89 -5.35 8.72 11.26
CA ILE A 89 -4.47 9.81 10.82
C ILE A 89 -5.25 11.11 10.55
N THR A 90 -6.42 11.02 9.90
CA THR A 90 -7.26 12.21 9.65
C THR A 90 -7.69 12.89 10.96
N GLY A 91 -8.04 12.10 11.98
CA GLY A 91 -8.39 12.62 13.30
C GLY A 91 -7.20 13.27 14.01
N GLU A 92 -6.03 12.64 13.93
CA GLU A 92 -4.77 13.15 14.50
C GLU A 92 -4.35 14.48 13.85
N ILE A 93 -4.41 14.57 12.51
CA ILE A 93 -4.13 15.81 11.78
C ILE A 93 -5.07 16.94 12.22
N ASN A 94 -6.38 16.66 12.30
CA ASN A 94 -7.37 17.65 12.72
C ASN A 94 -7.13 18.12 14.16
N LEU A 95 -6.76 17.19 15.06
CA LEU A 95 -6.43 17.53 16.44
C LEU A 95 -5.20 18.43 16.51
N ILE A 96 -4.12 18.10 15.78
CA ILE A 96 -2.90 18.92 15.76
C ILE A 96 -3.19 20.32 15.19
N TRP A 97 -3.94 20.42 14.10
CA TRP A 97 -4.38 21.71 13.55
C TRP A 97 -5.16 22.53 14.57
N ARG A 98 -6.09 21.91 15.30
CA ARG A 98 -6.86 22.59 16.34
C ARG A 98 -5.97 23.05 17.49
N THR A 99 -4.99 22.24 17.89
CA THR A 99 -4.01 22.60 18.92
C THR A 99 -3.15 23.77 18.48
N MET A 100 -2.66 23.80 17.23
CA MET A 100 -1.90 24.93 16.68
C MET A 100 -2.72 26.24 16.71
N GLU A 101 -3.99 26.16 16.31
CA GLU A 101 -4.88 27.33 16.33
C GLU A 101 -5.12 27.84 17.75
N LEU A 102 -5.39 26.93 18.70
CA LEU A 102 -5.58 27.30 20.10
C LEU A 102 -4.30 27.87 20.73
N LEU A 103 -3.14 27.32 20.39
CA LEU A 103 -1.85 27.83 20.85
C LEU A 103 -1.62 29.26 20.38
N ARG A 104 -1.89 29.53 19.10
CA ARG A 104 -1.80 30.89 18.54
C ARG A 104 -2.79 31.84 19.21
N GLN A 105 -4.04 31.44 19.38
CA GLN A 105 -5.07 32.25 20.03
C GLN A 105 -4.71 32.56 21.50
N ALA A 106 -4.18 31.58 22.24
CA ALA A 106 -3.77 31.76 23.63
C ALA A 106 -2.60 32.74 23.75
N HIS A 107 -1.59 32.58 22.89
CA HIS A 107 -0.47 33.52 22.79
C HIS A 107 -0.95 34.94 22.46
N ASP A 108 -1.75 35.10 21.40
CA ASP A 108 -2.27 36.40 20.97
C ASP A 108 -3.14 37.06 22.06
N HIS A 109 -3.96 36.27 22.76
CA HIS A 109 -4.74 36.75 23.89
C HIS A 109 -3.84 37.25 25.03
N LYS A 110 -2.79 36.49 25.37
CA LYS A 110 -1.87 36.85 26.44
C LYS A 110 -1.05 38.09 26.09
N VAL A 111 -0.51 38.17 24.89
CA VAL A 111 0.20 39.35 24.36
C VAL A 111 -0.69 40.59 24.40
N ASN A 112 -1.94 40.48 23.95
CA ASN A 112 -2.88 41.60 23.97
C ASN A 112 -3.24 42.03 25.40
N SER A 113 -3.41 41.07 26.33
CA SER A 113 -3.63 41.38 27.75
C SER A 113 -2.44 42.16 28.33
N LEU A 114 -1.21 41.68 28.13
CA LEU A 114 0.00 42.34 28.64
C LEU A 114 0.18 43.74 28.03
N ARG A 115 -0.16 43.90 26.74
CA ARG A 115 -0.14 45.22 26.09
C ARG A 115 -1.16 46.19 26.72
N ASN A 116 -2.35 45.72 27.05
CA ASN A 116 -3.38 46.52 27.75
C ASN A 116 -2.96 46.88 29.17
N ASP A 117 -2.18 46.02 29.83
CA ASP A 117 -1.60 46.26 31.16
C ASP A 117 -0.40 47.23 31.11
N GLY A 118 -0.02 47.72 29.93
CA GLY A 118 1.02 48.73 29.74
C GLY A 118 2.45 48.17 29.60
N PHE A 119 2.61 46.85 29.43
CA PHE A 119 3.93 46.26 29.19
C PHE A 119 4.47 46.65 27.81
N THR A 120 5.78 46.89 27.75
CA THR A 120 6.50 47.10 26.48
C THR A 120 6.71 45.78 25.76
N GLN A 121 6.88 45.80 24.43
CA GLN A 121 7.09 44.58 23.64
C GLN A 121 8.28 43.74 24.15
N ALA A 122 9.39 44.39 24.53
CA ALA A 122 10.55 43.70 25.08
C ALA A 122 10.27 42.96 26.40
N GLN A 123 9.35 43.46 27.23
CA GLN A 123 8.89 42.77 28.45
C GLN A 123 7.91 41.64 28.11
N ILE A 124 7.05 41.85 27.12
CA ILE A 124 6.11 40.83 26.63
C ILE A 124 6.89 39.63 26.10
N ASP A 125 7.89 39.84 25.25
CA ASP A 125 8.70 38.77 24.64
C ASP A 125 9.46 37.94 25.70
N GLN A 126 9.70 38.50 26.89
CA GLN A 126 10.28 37.78 28.04
C GLN A 126 9.25 36.97 28.83
N ILE A 127 8.00 37.45 28.93
CA ILE A 127 6.92 36.82 29.69
C ILE A 127 6.24 35.73 28.87
N GLU A 128 5.96 36.03 27.61
CA GLU A 128 5.26 35.18 26.65
C GLU A 128 6.07 35.13 25.35
N PRO A 129 7.08 34.25 25.26
CA PRO A 129 7.88 34.08 24.05
C PRO A 129 7.04 33.53 22.89
N ASP A 130 7.41 33.88 21.65
CA ASP A 130 6.74 33.38 20.45
C ASP A 130 6.77 31.83 20.39
N PRO A 131 5.61 31.16 20.25
CA PRO A 131 5.51 29.70 20.18
C PRO A 131 5.97 29.12 18.82
N GLN A 132 6.71 29.87 18.00
CA GLN A 132 7.15 29.48 16.66
C GLN A 132 7.75 28.07 16.59
N GLN A 133 8.58 27.67 17.57
CA GLN A 133 9.16 26.32 17.59
C GLN A 133 8.09 25.23 17.76
N GLN A 134 7.13 25.42 18.67
CA GLN A 134 6.06 24.47 18.90
C GLN A 134 5.14 24.36 17.67
N LEU A 135 4.87 25.49 17.01
CA LEU A 135 4.14 25.51 15.74
C LEU A 135 4.89 24.78 14.62
N ALA A 136 6.21 24.93 14.55
CA ALA A 136 7.05 24.21 13.59
C ALA A 136 7.06 22.69 13.86
N ASP A 137 7.13 22.28 15.12
CA ASP A 137 7.09 20.87 15.52
C ASP A 137 5.74 20.22 15.17
N HIS A 138 4.63 20.92 15.42
CA HIS A 138 3.29 20.48 15.01
C HIS A 138 3.15 20.38 13.48
N ALA A 139 3.67 21.36 12.74
CA ALA A 139 3.67 21.32 11.28
C ALA A 139 4.49 20.15 10.72
N ALA A 140 5.64 19.84 11.35
CA ALA A 140 6.45 18.68 11.00
C ALA A 140 5.70 17.36 11.28
N ALA A 141 5.00 17.27 12.41
CA ALA A 141 4.18 16.10 12.76
C ALA A 141 3.04 15.88 11.75
N ILE A 142 2.34 16.94 11.32
CA ILE A 142 1.32 16.85 10.27
C ILE A 142 1.92 16.32 8.96
N LYS A 143 3.08 16.84 8.54
CA LYS A 143 3.75 16.35 7.32
C LYS A 143 4.14 14.87 7.43
N ALA A 144 4.61 14.42 8.58
CA ALA A 144 4.94 13.02 8.81
C ALA A 144 3.70 12.12 8.70
N LEU A 145 2.58 12.54 9.30
CA LEU A 145 1.30 11.84 9.21
C LEU A 145 0.76 11.78 7.77
N GLN A 146 0.90 12.87 7.00
CA GLN A 146 0.52 12.90 5.59
C GLN A 146 1.38 11.94 4.75
N ALA A 147 2.70 11.93 4.97
CA ALA A 147 3.61 11.01 4.30
C ALA A 147 3.31 9.54 4.65
N GLU A 148 2.95 9.25 5.91
CA GLU A 148 2.47 7.92 6.31
C GLU A 148 1.18 7.57 5.57
N GLN A 149 0.20 8.48 5.52
CA GLN A 149 -1.08 8.26 4.84
C GLN A 149 -0.89 7.96 3.35
N GLU A 150 -0.01 8.68 2.65
CA GLU A 150 0.32 8.44 1.23
C GLU A 150 0.87 7.02 1.01
N LYS A 151 1.76 6.57 1.89
CA LYS A 151 2.31 5.20 1.86
C LYS A 151 1.24 4.13 2.07
N LEU A 152 0.33 4.35 3.02
CA LEU A 152 -0.80 3.43 3.26
C LEU A 152 -1.74 3.38 2.05
N HIS A 153 -2.01 4.53 1.41
CA HIS A 153 -2.77 4.56 0.16
C HIS A 153 -2.07 3.82 -0.98
N ALA A 154 -0.76 4.01 -1.15
CA ALA A 154 0.04 3.31 -2.16
C ALA A 154 -0.05 1.80 -1.95
N PHE A 155 0.12 1.32 -0.71
CA PHE A 155 -0.04 -0.09 -0.35
C PHE A 155 -1.43 -0.63 -0.77
N VAL A 156 -2.52 0.01 -0.35
CA VAL A 156 -3.88 -0.45 -0.69
C VAL A 156 -4.15 -0.40 -2.20
N ALA A 157 -3.56 0.55 -2.93
CA ALA A 157 -3.70 0.67 -4.38
C ALA A 157 -3.03 -0.47 -5.17
N THR A 158 -2.12 -1.22 -4.53
CA THR A 158 -1.47 -2.38 -5.14
C THR A 158 -2.28 -3.67 -5.04
N ALA A 159 -3.51 -3.62 -4.50
CA ALA A 159 -4.42 -4.75 -4.56
C ALA A 159 -4.55 -5.32 -5.99
N PRO A 160 -4.62 -6.65 -6.15
CA PRO A 160 -4.62 -7.67 -5.08
C PRO A 160 -3.21 -8.14 -4.66
N ALA A 161 -2.14 -7.56 -5.21
CA ALA A 161 -0.77 -7.98 -4.91
C ALA A 161 -0.26 -7.50 -3.55
N TYR A 162 -0.79 -6.38 -3.04
CA TYR A 162 -0.45 -5.80 -1.73
C TYR A 162 1.06 -5.69 -1.49
N GLU A 163 1.71 -4.83 -2.27
CA GLU A 163 3.17 -4.66 -2.30
C GLU A 163 3.67 -4.00 -1.00
N LEU A 164 4.16 -4.85 -0.09
CA LEU A 164 4.50 -4.50 1.29
C LEU A 164 5.61 -3.45 1.43
N HIS A 165 6.48 -3.31 0.44
CA HIS A 165 7.54 -2.31 0.47
C HIS A 165 6.99 -0.87 0.55
N HIS A 166 5.74 -0.63 0.16
CA HIS A 166 5.08 0.66 0.35
C HIS A 166 4.87 1.01 1.83
N LEU A 167 4.89 0.04 2.74
CA LEU A 167 4.75 0.25 4.19
C LEU A 167 6.07 0.62 4.88
N ALA A 168 7.20 0.70 4.15
CA ALA A 168 8.48 1.09 4.72
C ALA A 168 8.45 2.50 5.32
N GLY A 169 9.03 2.70 6.50
CA GLY A 169 8.94 3.95 7.26
C GLY A 169 7.51 4.37 7.63
N THR A 170 6.63 3.40 7.87
CA THR A 170 5.32 3.59 8.53
C THR A 170 5.35 2.90 9.89
N SER A 171 4.28 3.05 10.68
CA SER A 171 4.11 2.30 11.93
C SER A 171 4.11 0.77 11.77
N PHE A 172 4.03 0.25 10.54
CA PHE A 172 4.02 -1.18 10.21
C PHE A 172 5.40 -1.73 9.78
N GLU A 173 6.45 -0.90 9.71
CA GLU A 173 7.79 -1.26 9.21
C GLU A 173 8.41 -2.44 9.97
N GLY A 174 8.18 -2.55 11.28
CA GLY A 174 8.70 -3.64 12.12
C GLY A 174 8.17 -5.04 11.76
N GLY A 175 7.07 -5.13 11.00
CA GLY A 175 6.53 -6.39 10.45
C GLY A 175 7.15 -6.79 9.10
N LEU A 176 7.77 -5.85 8.37
CA LEU A 176 8.40 -6.11 7.07
C LEU A 176 9.68 -6.94 7.19
N ASN A 177 10.41 -6.76 8.29
CA ASN A 177 11.63 -7.51 8.59
C ASN A 177 11.41 -9.02 8.72
N GLN A 178 10.18 -9.48 8.98
CA GLN A 178 9.89 -10.92 9.05
C GLN A 178 9.74 -11.56 7.66
N LEU A 179 9.53 -10.76 6.61
CA LEU A 179 9.30 -11.22 5.23
C LEU A 179 10.53 -11.04 4.34
N GLU A 180 11.41 -10.10 4.66
CA GLU A 180 12.69 -9.94 3.94
C GLU A 180 13.73 -11.01 4.35
N VAL A 181 13.52 -11.68 5.47
CA VAL A 181 14.42 -12.72 6.02
C VAL A 181 13.93 -14.15 5.74
N ALA A 182 12.70 -14.32 5.24
CA ALA A 182 12.08 -15.62 4.95
C ALA A 182 12.30 -16.11 3.51
#